data_AF-A0A4R4XN89-F1
#
_entry.id   AF-A0A4R4XN89-F1
#
_cell.length_a   1.000
_cell.length_b   1.000
_cell.length_c   1.000
_cell.angle_alpha   90.00
_cell.angle_beta   90.00
_cell.angle_gamma   90.00
#
_symmetry.space_group_name_H-M   'P 1'
#
loop_
_entity.id
_entity.type
_entity.pdbx_description
1 polymer ?
#
loop_
_entity_poly.entity_id
_entity_poly.type
_entity_poly.pdbx_seq_one_letter_code
_entity_poly.pdbx_strand_id
1 'polypeptide(L)'
;MAGLKGVRFHDLRHTGNTLAAIAGATLPELKERMGHASDRAAMIYLHPTDERHREIAETLSAMARAELKNGHATGTEAQEEVVTGQSPGRNFGSDLGFLVGGA
;
A
#
# COMPACT_ATOMS: atom_id res chain seq x y z
N MET A 1 14.00 27.64 -35.44
CA MET A 1 13.34 28.10 -34.20
C MET A 1 11.84 28.05 -34.42
N ALA A 2 11.09 27.32 -33.60
CA ALA A 2 9.62 27.27 -33.69
C ALA A 2 9.07 28.70 -33.48
N GLY A 3 8.27 29.23 -34.41
CA GLY A 3 7.84 30.63 -34.51
C GLY A 3 6.85 31.13 -33.43
N LEU A 4 7.04 30.74 -32.17
CA LEU A 4 6.21 31.12 -31.03
C LEU A 4 6.58 32.52 -30.55
N LYS A 5 5.76 33.52 -30.93
CA LYS A 5 5.86 34.89 -30.41
C LYS A 5 5.23 34.94 -29.01
N GLY A 6 5.96 35.45 -28.03
CA GLY A 6 5.43 35.78 -26.69
C GLY A 6 5.55 34.69 -25.62
N VAL A 7 6.18 33.55 -25.89
CA VAL A 7 6.46 32.54 -24.86
C VAL A 7 7.60 33.01 -23.96
N ARG A 8 7.34 33.11 -22.66
CA ARG A 8 8.37 33.40 -21.65
C ARG A 8 8.88 32.10 -21.03
N PHE A 9 10.09 32.12 -20.49
CA PHE A 9 10.66 30.97 -19.76
C PHE A 9 9.77 30.48 -18.61
N HIS A 10 9.03 31.39 -17.98
CA HIS A 10 8.07 31.05 -16.93
C HIS A 10 6.95 30.12 -17.45
N ASP A 11 6.47 30.36 -18.66
CA ASP A 11 5.38 29.57 -19.25
C ASP A 11 5.86 28.15 -19.55
N LEU A 12 7.08 28.01 -20.08
CA LEU A 12 7.72 26.70 -20.30
C LEU A 12 7.93 25.95 -18.98
N ARG A 13 8.37 26.64 -17.93
CA ARG A 13 8.52 26.04 -16.60
C ARG A 13 7.18 25.57 -16.04
N HIS A 14 6.11 26.36 -16.23
CA HIS A 14 4.77 26.00 -15.81
C HIS A 14 4.28 24.76 -16.55
N THR A 15 4.35 24.76 -17.89
CA THR A 15 4.01 23.61 -18.74
C THR A 15 4.80 22.36 -18.35
N GLY A 16 6.11 22.49 -18.11
CA GLY A 16 6.97 21.37 -17.72
C GLY A 16 6.56 20.73 -16.39
N ASN A 17 6.12 21.54 -15.41
CA ASN A 17 5.63 21.03 -14.12
C ASN A 17 4.23 20.40 -14.24
N THR A 18 3.35 20.97 -15.07
CA THR A 18 2.05 20.36 -15.36
C THR A 18 2.21 19.00 -16.04
N LEU A 19 3.09 18.89 -17.03
CA LEU A 19 3.38 17.61 -17.69
C LEU A 19 3.99 16.59 -16.73
N ALA A 20 4.88 17.01 -15.83
CA ALA A 20 5.44 16.12 -14.82
C ALA A 20 4.35 15.58 -13.87
N ALA A 21 3.43 16.44 -13.43
CA ALA A 21 2.30 16.02 -12.60
C ALA A 21 1.38 15.03 -13.32
N ILE A 22 1.06 15.30 -14.60
CA ILE A 22 0.28 14.38 -15.45
C ILE A 22 1.00 13.03 -15.61
N ALA A 23 2.33 13.04 -15.73
CA ALA A 23 3.15 11.82 -15.79
C ALA A 23 3.27 11.07 -14.45
N GLY A 24 2.62 11.55 -13.39
CA GLY A 24 2.59 10.89 -12.08
C GLY A 24 3.70 11.31 -11.12
N ALA A 25 4.40 12.42 -11.37
CA ALA A 25 5.37 12.94 -10.42
C ALA A 25 4.72 13.21 -9.06
N THR A 26 5.40 12.80 -7.99
CA THR A 26 4.98 12.98 -6.61
C THR A 26 5.26 14.40 -6.13
N LEU A 27 4.68 14.77 -4.98
CA LEU A 27 4.91 16.08 -4.36
C LEU A 27 6.41 16.37 -4.12
N PRO A 28 7.23 15.46 -3.55
CA PRO A 28 8.67 15.69 -3.39
C PRO A 28 9.41 15.91 -4.72
N GLU A 29 9.11 15.10 -5.74
CA GLU A 29 9.75 15.20 -7.06
C GLU A 29 9.41 16.52 -7.77
N LEU A 30 8.15 16.98 -7.64
CA LEU A 30 7.76 18.30 -8.13
C LEU A 30 8.49 19.41 -7.39
N LYS A 31 8.60 19.33 -6.06
CA LYS A 31 9.34 20.31 -5.27
C LYS A 31 10.81 20.37 -5.68
N GLU A 32 11.46 19.23 -5.87
CA GLU A 32 12.85 19.14 -6.32
C GLU A 32 13.02 19.79 -7.70
N ARG A 33 12.16 19.46 -8.68
CA ARG A 33 12.13 20.10 -10.01
C ARG A 33 11.91 21.61 -9.94
N MET A 34 11.14 22.07 -8.95
CA MET A 34 10.89 23.47 -8.72
C MET A 34 11.96 24.17 -7.87
N GLY A 35 12.98 23.47 -7.38
CA GLY A 35 14.02 24.04 -6.51
C GLY A 35 13.52 24.27 -5.09
N HIS A 36 12.99 23.23 -4.46
CA HIS A 36 12.44 23.24 -3.09
C HIS A 36 11.30 24.26 -2.88
N ALA A 37 10.45 24.42 -3.89
CA ALA A 37 9.24 25.22 -3.75
C ALA A 37 8.38 24.73 -2.57
N SER A 38 7.56 25.61 -2.01
CA SER A 38 6.66 25.26 -0.92
C SER A 38 5.66 24.18 -1.35
N ASP A 39 5.15 23.41 -0.39
CA ASP A 39 4.13 22.38 -0.64
C ASP A 39 2.92 23.00 -1.34
N ARG A 40 2.49 24.19 -0.89
CA ARG A 40 1.40 24.95 -1.51
C ARG A 40 1.67 25.25 -2.99
N ALA A 41 2.89 25.60 -3.36
CA ALA A 41 3.24 25.88 -4.75
C ALA A 41 3.25 24.62 -5.62
N ALA A 42 3.66 23.48 -5.05
CA ALA A 42 3.67 22.20 -5.76
C ALA A 42 2.26 21.64 -5.96
N MET A 43 1.36 21.83 -4.99
CA MET A 43 -0.04 21.41 -5.07
C MET A 43 -0.83 22.07 -6.20
N ILE A 44 -0.36 23.21 -6.74
CA ILE A 44 -0.97 23.85 -7.92
C ILE A 44 -0.95 22.92 -9.15
N TYR A 45 -0.05 21.94 -9.19
CA TYR A 45 0.09 21.03 -10.33
C TYR A 45 -0.55 19.66 -10.10
N LEU A 46 -0.67 19.23 -8.83
CA LEU A 46 -1.22 17.92 -8.45
C LEU A 46 -2.74 17.97 -8.32
N HIS A 47 -3.44 18.19 -9.43
CA HIS A 47 -4.90 18.13 -9.45
C HIS A 47 -5.38 16.67 -9.55
N PRO A 48 -6.17 16.18 -8.58
CA PRO A 48 -6.86 14.89 -8.73
C PRO A 48 -7.82 14.96 -9.92
N THR A 49 -7.83 13.92 -10.75
CA THR A 49 -8.79 13.77 -11.84
C THR A 49 -9.63 12.53 -11.62
N ASP A 50 -10.89 12.57 -12.07
CA ASP A 50 -11.79 11.41 -11.96
C ASP A 50 -11.25 10.19 -12.71
N GLU A 51 -10.52 10.41 -13.81
CA GLU A 51 -9.83 9.35 -14.54
C GLU A 51 -8.76 8.68 -13.68
N ARG A 52 -7.89 9.47 -13.04
CA ARG A 52 -6.84 8.94 -12.17
C ARG A 52 -7.42 8.19 -10.98
N HIS A 53 -8.53 8.68 -10.42
CA HIS A 53 -9.25 7.96 -9.36
C HIS A 53 -9.79 6.60 -9.83
N ARG A 54 -10.34 6.53 -11.04
CA ARG A 54 -10.80 5.26 -11.64
C ARG A 54 -9.65 4.27 -11.83
N GLU A 55 -8.53 4.71 -12.41
CA GLU A 55 -7.32 3.87 -12.58
C GLU A 55 -6.80 3.31 -11.25
N ILE A 56 -6.76 4.15 -10.21
CA ILE A 56 -6.34 3.73 -8.87
C ILE A 56 -7.32 2.68 -8.33
N ALA A 57 -8.63 2.92 -8.43
CA ALA A 57 -9.64 1.98 -7.95
C ALA A 57 -9.57 0.63 -8.69
N GLU A 58 -9.36 0.64 -10.00
CA GLU A 58 -9.18 -0.57 -10.82
C GLU A 58 -7.93 -1.35 -10.40
N THR A 59 -6.81 -0.65 -10.20
CA THR A 59 -5.55 -1.25 -9.74
C THR A 59 -5.73 -1.91 -8.37
N LEU A 60 -6.36 -1.20 -7.43
CA LEU A 60 -6.66 -1.73 -6.09
C LEU A 60 -7.60 -2.94 -6.17
N SER A 61 -8.62 -2.90 -7.05
CA SER A 61 -9.54 -4.02 -7.26
C SER A 61 -8.82 -5.26 -7.81
N ALA A 62 -7.88 -5.07 -8.74
CA ALA A 62 -7.08 -6.15 -9.30
C ALA A 62 -6.18 -6.79 -8.23
N MET A 63 -5.51 -5.98 -7.40
CA MET A 63 -4.69 -6.46 -6.29
C MET A 63 -5.53 -7.26 -5.29
N ALA A 64 -6.67 -6.74 -4.87
CA ALA A 64 -7.57 -7.44 -3.93
C ALA A 64 -8.05 -8.80 -4.48
N ARG A 65 -8.41 -8.86 -5.78
CA ARG A 65 -8.80 -10.12 -6.43
C ARG A 65 -7.66 -11.13 -6.50
N ALA A 66 -6.42 -10.69 -6.71
CA ALA A 66 -5.26 -11.57 -6.72
C ALA A 66 -5.05 -12.21 -5.33
N GLU A 67 -5.12 -11.41 -4.27
CA GLU A 67 -5.00 -11.90 -2.89
C GLU A 67 -6.11 -12.90 -2.51
N LEU A 68 -7.35 -12.65 -2.91
CA LEU A 68 -8.46 -13.58 -2.66
C LEU A 68 -8.24 -14.93 -3.37
N LYS A 69 -7.72 -14.93 -4.60
CA LYS A 69 -7.37 -16.17 -5.30
C LYS A 69 -6.25 -16.94 -4.59
N ASN A 70 -5.25 -16.23 -4.06
CA ASN A 70 -4.15 -16.83 -3.32
C ASN A 70 -4.64 -17.45 -2.00
N GLY A 71 -5.54 -16.78 -1.28
CA GLY A 71 -6.13 -17.29 -0.03
C GLY A 71 -7.05 -18.50 -0.22
N HIS A 72 -7.70 -18.64 -1.39
CA HIS A 72 -8.49 -19.83 -1.72
C HIS A 72 -7.65 -21.04 -2.13
N ALA A 73 -6.44 -20.84 -2.64
CA ALA A 73 -5.51 -21.94 -2.96
C ALA A 73 -4.91 -22.60 -1.70
N THR A 74 -4.89 -21.88 -0.57
CA THR A 74 -4.36 -22.38 0.72
C THR A 74 -5.36 -23.17 1.56
N GLY A 75 -6.60 -23.38 1.08
CA GLY A 75 -7.71 -23.94 1.88
C GLY A 75 -8.22 -25.33 1.49
N THR A 76 -7.56 -26.08 0.60
CA THR A 76 -8.11 -27.35 0.05
C THR A 76 -7.33 -28.62 0.45
N GLU A 77 -6.49 -28.57 1.48
CA GLU A 77 -5.91 -29.77 2.07
C GLU A 77 -6.56 -30.06 3.43
N ALA A 78 -7.82 -30.51 3.39
CA ALA A 78 -8.44 -31.19 4.51
C ALA A 78 -7.84 -32.60 4.59
N GLN A 79 -6.93 -32.80 5.52
CA GLN A 79 -6.44 -34.12 5.91
C GLN A 79 -7.62 -34.90 6.53
N GLU A 80 -8.12 -35.90 5.80
CA GLU A 80 -9.04 -36.90 6.33
C GLU A 80 -8.26 -37.83 7.26
N GLU A 81 -8.05 -37.41 8.51
CA GLU A 81 -7.59 -38.31 9.56
C GLU A 81 -8.79 -39.08 10.11
N VAL A 82 -8.95 -40.31 9.61
CA VAL A 82 -9.86 -41.31 10.18
C VAL A 82 -9.37 -41.65 11.58
N VAL A 83 -9.93 -40.98 12.59
CA VAL A 83 -9.80 -41.37 14.00
C VAL A 83 -10.56 -42.69 14.22
N THR A 84 -9.85 -43.80 14.06
CA THR A 84 -10.24 -45.05 14.73
C THR A 84 -9.83 -44.92 16.19
N GLY A 85 -10.83 -44.86 17.07
CA GLY A 85 -10.63 -44.62 18.48
C GLY A 85 -9.74 -45.66 19.16
N GLN A 86 -8.85 -45.17 20.04
CA GLN A 86 -8.40 -45.89 21.23
C GLN A 86 -7.78 -44.89 22.21
N SER A 87 -8.45 -44.64 23.34
CA SER A 87 -7.86 -43.90 24.48
C SER A 87 -6.87 -44.79 25.22
N PRO A 88 -5.73 -44.23 25.68
CA PRO A 88 -5.41 -44.41 27.09
C PRO A 88 -4.94 -43.11 27.79
N GLY A 89 -5.28 -43.02 29.07
CA GLY A 89 -5.20 -41.81 29.90
C GLY A 89 -3.80 -41.26 30.15
N ARG A 90 -3.75 -39.96 30.45
CA ARG A 90 -2.59 -39.30 31.05
C ARG A 90 -2.95 -38.80 32.44
N ASN A 91 -2.22 -39.33 33.42
CA ASN A 91 -2.25 -38.96 34.82
C ASN A 91 -1.72 -37.53 35.01
N PHE A 92 -2.52 -36.66 35.63
CA PHE A 92 -2.04 -35.38 36.13
C PHE A 92 -1.37 -35.62 37.49
N GLY A 93 -0.04 -35.77 37.46
CA GLY A 93 0.80 -35.64 38.65
C GLY A 93 0.89 -34.16 39.03
N SER A 94 0.17 -33.80 40.09
CA SER A 94 0.39 -32.58 40.85
C SER A 94 1.68 -32.73 41.66
N ASP A 95 2.65 -31.83 41.49
CA ASP A 95 3.58 -31.45 42.55
C ASP A 95 4.42 -30.22 42.16
N LEU A 96 4.86 -29.49 43.19
CA LEU A 96 5.60 -28.21 43.27
C LEU A 96 4.64 -27.01 43.49
N GLY A 97 4.40 -26.52 44.70
CA GLY A 97 5.26 -26.44 45.88
C GLY A 97 5.70 -24.99 46.09
N PHE A 98 4.81 -24.15 46.65
CA PHE A 98 5.15 -22.78 47.08
C PHE A 98 5.11 -22.70 48.61
N LEU A 99 6.29 -22.51 49.18
CA LEU A 99 6.58 -22.33 50.61
C LEU A 99 5.93 -21.05 51.16
N VAL A 100 5.10 -21.19 52.19
CA VAL A 100 4.84 -20.12 53.16
C VAL A 100 5.32 -20.60 54.52
N GLY A 101 6.44 -20.04 54.97
CA GLY A 101 6.93 -20.15 56.35
C GLY A 101 6.29 -19.09 57.23
N GLY A 102 5.82 -19.50 58.41
CA GLY A 102 5.23 -18.62 59.41
C GLY A 102 6.21 -18.19 60.50
N ALA A 103 5.78 -17.17 61.25
CA ALA A 103 5.93 -17.01 62.70
C ALA A 103 4.91 -15.96 63.16
#